data_AF-A0A3N2DEL0-F1
#
_entry.id   AF-A0A3N2DEL0-F1
#
_cell.length_a   1.000
_cell.length_b   1.000
_cell.length_c   1.000
_cell.angle_alpha   90.00
_cell.angle_beta   90.00
_cell.angle_gamma   90.00
#
_symmetry.space_group_name_H-M   'P 1'
#
loop_
_entity.id
_entity.type
_entity.pdbx_description
1 polymer ?
#
loop_
_entity_poly.entity_id
_entity_poly.type
_entity_poly.pdbx_seq_one_letter_code
_entity_poly.pdbx_strand_id
1 'polypeptide(L)'
;MSFFKNRKLKKVAKENRINFDGPMGLSINNKLVSEFGYLLRYYTEGELESFTDRGQIHRVKDQVLDAVDQDLFNSQTREEEALGISRATAEANLRNLKAIVTALSNYHEAEVA
;
A
#
# COMPACT_ATOMS: atom_id res chain seq x y z
N MET A 1 -9.95 -12.52 21.59
CA MET A 1 -9.76 -12.88 20.16
C MET A 1 -9.64 -14.40 20.06
N SER A 2 -10.38 -15.07 19.16
CA SER A 2 -10.33 -16.53 19.01
C SER A 2 -8.94 -17.00 18.52
N PHE A 3 -8.46 -18.15 19.00
CA PHE A 3 -7.18 -18.75 18.59
C PHE A 3 -7.07 -18.90 17.06
N PHE A 4 -8.16 -19.31 16.41
CA PHE A 4 -8.23 -19.47 14.96
C PHE A 4 -8.10 -18.13 14.21
N LYS A 5 -8.73 -17.07 14.72
CA LYS A 5 -8.63 -15.71 14.18
C LYS A 5 -7.18 -15.20 14.26
N ASN A 6 -6.52 -15.40 15.41
CA ASN A 6 -5.11 -15.04 15.56
C ASN A 6 -4.18 -15.81 14.61
N ARG A 7 -4.45 -17.10 14.39
CA ARG A 7 -3.66 -17.91 13.44
C ARG A 7 -3.84 -17.43 12.00
N LYS A 8 -5.07 -17.08 11.61
CA LYS A 8 -5.38 -16.51 10.28
C LYS A 8 -4.67 -15.19 10.06
N LEU A 9 -4.75 -14.25 11.01
CA LEU A 9 -4.06 -12.95 10.93
C LEU A 9 -2.54 -13.10 10.82
N LYS A 10 -1.93 -13.97 11.64
CA LYS A 10 -0.49 -14.26 11.55
C LYS A 10 -0.09 -14.83 10.19
N LYS A 11 -0.93 -15.71 9.62
CA LYS A 11 -0.69 -16.27 8.29
C LYS A 11 -0.72 -15.18 7.22
N VAL A 12 -1.76 -14.35 7.20
CA VAL A 12 -1.91 -13.27 6.21
C VAL A 12 -0.79 -12.23 6.33
N ALA A 13 -0.43 -11.83 7.56
CA ALA A 13 0.70 -10.94 7.79
C ALA A 13 2.02 -11.53 7.23
N LYS A 14 2.27 -12.82 7.46
CA LYS A 14 3.47 -13.50 6.95
C LYS A 14 3.48 -13.59 5.42
N GLU A 15 2.37 -13.96 4.80
CA GLU A 15 2.24 -14.08 3.34
C GLU A 15 2.45 -12.73 2.63
N ASN A 16 1.97 -11.65 3.24
CA ASN A 16 2.11 -10.29 2.71
C ASN A 16 3.36 -9.56 3.24
N ARG A 17 4.23 -10.26 3.99
CA ARG A 17 5.46 -9.72 4.62
C ARG A 17 5.22 -8.42 5.41
N ILE A 18 4.14 -8.38 6.17
CA ILE A 18 3.79 -7.26 7.05
C ILE A 18 4.54 -7.41 8.36
N ASN A 19 5.25 -6.36 8.75
CA ASN A 19 5.88 -6.22 10.05
C ASN A 19 5.35 -4.95 10.72
N PHE A 20 4.50 -5.13 11.74
CA PHE A 20 3.92 -4.04 12.52
C PHE A 20 4.90 -3.45 13.53
N ASP A 21 5.89 -4.24 13.97
CA ASP A 21 6.77 -3.94 15.10
C ASP A 21 8.19 -3.56 14.64
N GLY A 22 8.31 -3.02 13.42
CA GLY A 22 9.58 -2.50 12.91
C GLY A 22 10.05 -1.29 13.74
N PRO A 23 11.36 -1.08 13.90
CA PRO A 23 11.89 0.04 14.70
C PRO A 23 11.47 1.42 14.18
N MET A 24 11.19 1.53 12.89
CA MET A 24 10.70 2.75 12.23
C MET A 24 9.18 2.73 12.02
N GLY A 25 8.48 1.71 12.52
CA GLY A 25 7.04 1.49 12.34
C GLY A 25 6.70 0.40 11.32
N LEU A 26 5.48 0.50 10.78
CA LEU A 26 4.90 -0.48 9.87
C LEU A 26 5.71 -0.60 8.58
N SER A 27 6.15 -1.82 8.27
CA SER A 27 6.81 -2.14 7.01
C SER A 27 6.15 -3.29 6.28
N ILE A 28 6.20 -3.25 4.95
CA ILE A 28 5.66 -4.28 4.06
C ILE A 28 6.73 -4.55 3.01
N ASN A 29 7.11 -5.81 2.80
CA ASN A 29 8.23 -6.17 1.92
C ASN A 29 9.53 -5.42 2.23
N ASN A 30 9.82 -5.19 3.52
CA ASN A 30 10.96 -4.39 4.00
C ASN A 30 10.97 -2.93 3.52
N LYS A 31 9.81 -2.40 3.11
CA LYS A 31 9.62 -0.99 2.77
C LYS A 31 8.82 -0.32 3.86
N LEU A 32 9.28 0.84 4.33
CA LEU A 32 8.60 1.59 5.37
C LEU A 32 7.35 2.24 4.76
N VAL A 33 6.18 1.88 5.27
CA VAL A 33 4.90 2.24 4.63
C VAL A 33 4.68 3.76 4.62
N SER A 34 5.15 4.48 5.64
CA SER A 34 5.01 5.94 5.72
C SER A 34 5.73 6.69 4.60
N GLU A 35 6.75 6.10 3.97
CA GLU A 35 7.48 6.72 2.85
C GLU A 35 6.59 6.88 1.61
N PHE A 36 5.52 6.11 1.48
CA PHE A 36 4.64 6.10 0.31
C PHE A 36 3.35 6.93 0.50
N GLY A 37 3.24 7.66 1.62
CA GLY A 37 2.03 8.42 1.95
C GLY A 37 1.68 9.49 0.92
N TYR A 38 2.69 10.12 0.32
CA TYR A 38 2.48 11.11 -0.74
C TYR A 38 1.82 10.50 -1.98
N LEU A 39 2.21 9.27 -2.36
CA LEU A 39 1.57 8.57 -3.49
C LEU A 39 0.15 8.18 -3.14
N LEU A 40 -0.10 7.66 -1.94
CA LEU A 40 -1.46 7.33 -1.51
C LEU A 40 -2.38 8.55 -1.62
N ARG A 41 -1.93 9.70 -1.07
CA ARG A 41 -2.67 10.95 -1.17
C ARG A 41 -2.92 11.36 -2.60
N TYR A 42 -1.92 11.22 -3.47
CA TYR A 42 -2.03 11.62 -4.86
C TYR A 42 -3.02 10.75 -5.65
N TYR A 43 -2.93 9.43 -5.50
CA TYR A 43 -3.79 8.46 -6.21
C TYR A 43 -5.20 8.30 -5.63
N THR A 44 -5.43 8.86 -4.44
CA THR A 44 -6.77 8.97 -3.84
C THR A 44 -7.35 10.38 -3.96
N GLU A 45 -6.69 11.27 -4.72
CA GLU A 45 -7.10 12.69 -4.87
C GLU A 45 -7.30 13.42 -3.53
N GLY A 46 -6.51 13.04 -2.53
CA GLY A 46 -6.56 13.60 -1.19
C GLY A 46 -7.54 12.92 -0.23
N GLU A 47 -8.27 11.88 -0.65
CA GLU A 47 -9.16 11.15 0.26
C GLU A 47 -8.39 10.50 1.42
N LEU A 48 -7.20 9.95 1.16
CA LEU A 48 -6.33 9.34 2.18
C LEU A 48 -4.95 9.99 2.24
N GLU A 49 -4.59 10.53 3.40
CA GLU A 49 -3.26 11.14 3.62
C GLU A 49 -2.23 10.16 4.20
N SER A 50 -2.68 9.01 4.73
CA SER A 50 -1.81 8.03 5.40
C SER A 50 -2.40 6.62 5.35
N PHE A 51 -1.57 5.63 5.70
CA PHE A 51 -1.96 4.21 5.75
C PHE A 51 -2.47 3.77 7.14
N THR A 52 -2.96 4.70 7.96
CA THR A 52 -3.36 4.42 9.36
C THR A 52 -4.67 3.64 9.45
N ASP A 53 -5.63 3.93 8.58
CA ASP A 53 -6.94 3.25 8.54
C ASP A 53 -6.98 2.20 7.41
N ARG A 54 -6.79 0.93 7.79
CA ARG A 54 -6.83 -0.19 6.83
C ARG A 54 -8.21 -0.44 6.24
N GLY A 55 -9.29 -0.05 6.92
CA GLY A 55 -10.64 -0.17 6.39
C GLY A 55 -10.88 0.82 5.25
N GLN A 56 -10.43 2.06 5.40
CA GLN A 56 -10.47 3.05 4.34
C GLN A 56 -9.56 2.67 3.15
N ILE A 57 -8.36 2.14 3.42
CA ILE A 57 -7.47 1.62 2.37
C ILE A 57 -8.16 0.49 1.58
N HIS A 58 -8.82 -0.43 2.28
CA HIS A 58 -9.57 -1.52 1.63
C HIS A 58 -10.71 -0.98 0.75
N ARG A 59 -11.42 0.06 1.21
CA ARG A 59 -12.51 0.72 0.46
C ARG A 59 -12.03 1.30 -0.88
N VAL A 60 -10.86 1.93 -0.91
CA VAL A 60 -10.34 2.60 -2.12
C VAL A 60 -9.35 1.74 -2.90
N LYS A 61 -9.10 0.49 -2.47
CA LYS A 61 -8.07 -0.40 -3.05
C LYS A 61 -8.13 -0.43 -4.57
N ASP A 62 -9.27 -0.80 -5.12
CA ASP A 62 -9.41 -1.05 -6.56
C ASP A 62 -9.21 0.25 -7.36
N GLN A 63 -9.75 1.37 -6.89
CA GLN A 63 -9.50 2.69 -7.49
C GLN A 63 -8.01 3.03 -7.53
N VAL A 64 -7.28 2.81 -6.44
CA VAL A 64 -5.84 3.09 -6.39
C VAL A 64 -5.07 2.16 -7.34
N LEU A 65 -5.41 0.87 -7.37
CA LEU A 65 -4.74 -0.09 -8.25
C LEU A 65 -4.94 0.27 -9.72
N ASP A 66 -6.17 0.60 -10.12
CA ASP A 66 -6.50 0.98 -11.49
C ASP A 66 -5.81 2.29 -11.90
N ALA A 67 -5.82 3.29 -11.02
CA ALA A 67 -5.17 4.58 -11.28
C ALA A 67 -3.66 4.44 -11.42
N VAL A 68 -3.02 3.60 -10.60
CA VAL A 68 -1.58 3.31 -10.71
C VAL A 68 -1.26 2.54 -11.99
N ASP A 69 -2.08 1.55 -12.37
CA ASP A 69 -1.87 0.82 -13.62
C ASP A 69 -1.99 1.74 -14.84
N GLN A 70 -2.99 2.61 -14.84
CA GLN A 70 -3.13 3.63 -15.88
C GLN A 70 -1.90 4.56 -15.95
N ASP A 71 -1.33 4.97 -14.82
CA ASP A 71 -0.14 5.82 -14.83
C ASP A 71 1.13 5.09 -15.30
N LEU A 72 1.24 3.80 -14.99
CA LEU A 72 2.32 2.96 -15.49
C LEU A 72 2.28 2.79 -17.02
N PHE A 73 1.10 2.89 -17.65
CA PHE A 73 0.97 2.83 -19.11
C PHE A 73 1.33 4.15 -19.81
N ASN A 74 1.40 5.27 -19.08
CA ASN A 74 1.79 6.55 -19.66
C ASN A 74 3.28 6.55 -20.04
N SER A 75 3.62 7.34 -21.06
CA SER A 75 5.02 7.54 -21.48
C SER A 75 5.91 8.12 -20.37
N GLN A 76 5.29 8.85 -19.45
CA GLN A 76 5.89 9.38 -18.24
C GLN A 76 4.85 9.26 -17.12
N THR A 77 5.26 8.78 -15.95
CA THR A 77 4.40 8.74 -14.77
C THR A 77 4.24 10.16 -14.22
N ARG A 78 3.16 10.38 -13.49
CA ARG A 78 2.92 11.63 -12.79
C ARG A 78 4.00 11.94 -11.75
N GLU A 79 4.59 10.90 -11.14
CA GLU A 79 5.67 11.08 -10.16
C GLU A 79 6.97 11.58 -10.81
N GLU A 80 7.31 11.08 -12.00
CA GLU A 80 8.42 11.60 -12.80
C GLU A 80 8.19 13.07 -13.15
N GLU A 81 7.00 13.43 -13.62
CA GLU A 81 6.66 14.81 -13.98
C GLU A 81 6.73 15.75 -12.77
N ALA A 82 6.18 15.34 -11.63
CA ALA A 82 6.05 16.20 -10.46
C ALA A 82 7.36 16.35 -9.67
N LEU A 83 8.17 15.29 -9.58
CA LEU A 83 9.34 15.24 -8.69
C LEU A 83 10.67 15.12 -9.43
N GLY A 84 10.67 14.98 -10.76
CA GLY A 84 11.88 14.84 -11.57
C GLY A 84 12.68 13.57 -11.27
N ILE A 85 12.04 12.54 -10.71
CA ILE A 85 12.67 11.25 -10.45
C ILE A 85 12.80 10.43 -11.74
N SER A 86 13.69 9.44 -11.76
CA SER A 86 13.83 8.57 -12.93
C SER A 86 12.62 7.64 -13.10
N ARG A 87 12.32 7.28 -14.34
CA ARG A 87 11.30 6.28 -14.69
C ARG A 87 11.38 5.01 -13.86
N ALA A 88 12.58 4.45 -13.74
CA ALA A 88 12.80 3.22 -13.00
C ALA A 88 12.44 3.35 -11.51
N THR A 89 12.75 4.49 -10.89
CA THR A 89 12.39 4.78 -9.50
C THR A 89 10.88 4.96 -9.36
N ALA A 90 10.24 5.73 -10.25
CA ALA A 90 8.81 5.94 -10.22
C ALA A 90 8.02 4.63 -10.38
N GLU A 91 8.38 3.80 -11.36
CA GLU A 91 7.75 2.50 -11.53
C GLU A 91 7.93 1.59 -10.30
N ALA A 92 9.12 1.61 -9.68
CA ALA A 92 9.36 0.85 -8.45
C ALA A 92 8.49 1.37 -7.30
N ASN A 93 8.35 2.68 -7.15
CA ASN A 93 7.52 3.32 -6.15
C ASN A 93 6.04 2.99 -6.32
N LEU A 94 5.52 3.06 -7.55
CA LEU A 94 4.16 2.68 -7.89
C LEU A 94 3.87 1.19 -7.63
N ARG A 95 4.80 0.30 -7.99
CA ARG A 95 4.67 -1.13 -7.67
C ARG A 95 4.68 -1.39 -6.16
N ASN A 96 5.50 -0.65 -5.41
CA ASN A 96 5.50 -0.72 -3.94
C ASN A 96 4.17 -0.24 -3.36
N LEU A 97 3.59 0.87 -3.88
CA LEU A 97 2.27 1.35 -3.46
C LEU A 97 1.20 0.28 -3.67
N LYS A 98 1.13 -0.33 -4.86
CA LYS A 98 0.18 -1.44 -5.14
C LYS A 98 0.33 -2.58 -4.15
N ALA A 99 1.58 -2.99 -3.86
CA ALA A 99 1.86 -4.07 -2.92
C ALA A 99 1.42 -3.72 -1.49
N ILE A 100 1.67 -2.48 -1.04
CA ILE A 100 1.27 -2.00 0.29
C ILE A 100 -0.26 -1.98 0.43
N VAL A 101 -0.97 -1.35 -0.51
CA VAL A 101 -2.43 -1.23 -0.49
C VAL A 101 -3.10 -2.62 -0.52
N THR A 102 -2.58 -3.52 -1.35
CA THR A 102 -3.05 -4.92 -1.42
C THR A 102 -2.84 -5.66 -0.10
N ALA A 103 -1.64 -5.56 0.47
CA ALA A 103 -1.30 -6.24 1.72
C ALA A 103 -2.18 -5.77 2.90
N LEU A 104 -2.40 -4.46 3.02
CA LEU A 104 -3.24 -3.90 4.08
C LEU A 104 -4.71 -4.29 3.89
N SER A 105 -5.19 -4.34 2.66
CA SER A 105 -6.54 -4.80 2.32
C SER A 105 -6.74 -6.28 2.66
N ASN A 106 -5.81 -7.15 2.26
CA ASN A 106 -5.86 -8.58 2.59
C ASN A 106 -5.86 -8.81 4.11
N TYR A 107 -5.06 -8.03 4.85
CA TYR A 107 -5.04 -8.09 6.30
C TYR A 107 -6.37 -7.64 6.91
N HIS A 108 -6.97 -6.55 6.41
CA HIS A 108 -8.27 -6.07 6.84
C HIS A 108 -9.38 -7.11 6.61
N GLU A 109 -9.44 -7.72 5.42
CA GLU A 109 -10.39 -8.79 5.11
C GLU A 109 -10.28 -9.96 6.10
N ALA A 110 -9.06 -10.34 6.47
CA ALA A 110 -8.83 -11.38 7.47
C ALA A 110 -9.19 -10.97 8.91
N GLU A 111 -9.16 -9.67 9.21
CA GLU A 111 -9.49 -9.07 10.50
C GLU A 111 -11.00 -8.98 10.73
N VAL A 112 -11.79 -8.77 9.68
CA VAL A 112 -13.25 -8.64 9.78
C VAL A 112 -14.04 -9.91 9.46
N ALA A 113 -13.42 -10.90 8.80
CA ALA A 113 -14.00 -12.22 8.53
C ALA A 113 -13.87 -13.21 9.70
#